data_AF-A0A6P0Q1S5-F1
#
_entry.id   AF-A0A6P0Q1S5-F1
#
_cell.length_a   1.000
_cell.length_b   1.000
_cell.length_c   1.000
_cell.angle_alpha   90.00
_cell.angle_beta   90.00
_cell.angle_gamma   90.00
#
_symmetry.space_group_name_H-M   'P 1'
#
loop_
_entity.id
_entity.type
_entity.pdbx_description
1 polymer ?
#
loop_
_entity_poly.entity_id
_entity_poly.type
_entity_poly.pdbx_seq_one_letter_code
_entity_poly.pdbx_strand_id
1 'polypeptide(L)'
;MKQLSLISLTIVSLFLCLLTLSSCSNNLANTDKLEAQVLSIIRNNPEAILQSLQAYQQEKQQELAQSRQAFLQQMSTEPASIIGNSPTTGVAENNIVLLEFSDFQCPFCAEANQSVKQFMDKHSDQVTLVYKHLP
;
A
#
# COMPACT_ATOMS: atom_id res chain seq x y z
N MET A 1 -58.92 4.77 -39.68
CA MET A 1 -58.12 3.55 -39.44
C MET A 1 -56.65 3.82 -39.09
N LYS A 2 -55.92 4.71 -39.78
CA LYS A 2 -54.50 5.02 -39.46
C LYS A 2 -54.26 5.66 -38.08
N GLN A 3 -55.15 6.53 -37.61
CA GLN A 3 -55.01 7.21 -36.30
C GLN A 3 -55.18 6.25 -35.10
N LEU A 4 -56.07 5.24 -35.22
CA LEU A 4 -56.25 4.23 -34.16
C LEU A 4 -55.02 3.31 -34.02
N SER A 5 -54.33 3.03 -35.13
CA SER A 5 -53.11 2.22 -35.14
C SER A 5 -51.92 2.97 -34.51
N LEU A 6 -51.79 4.28 -34.76
CA LEU A 6 -50.74 5.10 -34.13
C LEU A 6 -50.91 5.22 -32.61
N ILE A 7 -52.15 5.36 -32.11
CA ILE A 7 -52.42 5.46 -30.67
C ILE A 7 -52.14 4.14 -29.96
N SER A 8 -52.44 3.00 -30.59
CA SER A 8 -52.10 1.68 -30.05
C SER A 8 -50.59 1.49 -29.94
N LEU A 9 -49.83 1.91 -30.95
CA LEU A 9 -48.37 1.76 -30.99
C LEU A 9 -47.67 2.62 -29.92
N THR A 10 -48.17 3.83 -29.63
CA THR A 10 -47.61 4.69 -28.59
C THR A 10 -47.93 4.19 -27.19
N ILE A 11 -49.12 3.63 -26.95
CA ILE A 11 -49.49 3.05 -25.66
C ILE A 11 -48.66 1.80 -25.36
N VAL A 12 -48.45 0.93 -26.36
CA VAL A 12 -47.60 -0.27 -26.20
C VAL A 12 -46.15 0.10 -25.92
N SER A 13 -45.63 1.12 -26.61
CA SER A 13 -44.27 1.64 -26.36
C SER A 13 -44.12 2.24 -24.95
N LEU A 14 -45.11 3.04 -24.53
CA LEU A 14 -45.12 3.65 -23.20
C LEU A 14 -45.23 2.59 -22.10
N PHE A 15 -46.07 1.57 -22.28
CA PHE A 15 -46.24 0.46 -21.34
C PHE A 15 -44.99 -0.42 -21.24
N LEU A 16 -44.31 -0.68 -22.38
CA LEU A 16 -43.05 -1.40 -22.42
C LEU A 16 -41.92 -0.61 -21.73
N CYS A 17 -41.93 0.71 -21.84
CA CYS A 17 -41.00 1.60 -21.14
C CYS A 17 -41.26 1.61 -19.62
N LEU A 18 -42.53 1.69 -19.19
CA LEU A 18 -42.90 1.61 -17.77
C LEU A 18 -42.52 0.26 -17.12
N LEU A 19 -42.57 -0.84 -17.87
CA LEU A 19 -42.10 -2.16 -17.43
C LEU A 19 -40.58 -2.22 -17.22
N THR A 20 -39.78 -1.55 -18.06
CA THR A 20 -38.31 -1.56 -17.93
C THR A 20 -37.82 -0.66 -16.80
N LEU A 21 -38.53 0.42 -16.47
CA LEU A 21 -38.20 1.31 -15.36
C LEU A 21 -38.44 0.68 -13.97
N SER A 22 -39.37 -0.29 -13.84
CA SER A 22 -39.60 -1.00 -12.56
C SER A 22 -38.46 -1.95 -12.15
N SER A 23 -37.56 -2.30 -13.08
CA SER A 23 -36.40 -3.15 -12.78
C SER A 23 -35.22 -2.39 -12.15
N CYS A 24 -35.30 -1.06 -11.98
CA CYS A 24 -34.24 -0.25 -11.38
C CYS A 24 -34.44 0.04 -9.88
N SER A 25 -35.49 -0.48 -9.24
CA SER A 25 -35.68 -0.34 -7.80
C SER A 25 -35.49 -1.66 -7.08
N ASN A 26 -34.26 -1.91 -6.63
CA ASN A 26 -33.92 -2.46 -5.30
C ASN A 26 -32.52 -3.08 -5.31
N ASN A 27 -31.60 -2.56 -4.48
CA ASN A 27 -30.73 -3.35 -3.59
C ASN A 27 -29.77 -2.51 -2.72
N LEU A 28 -30.13 -1.28 -2.30
CA LEU A 28 -29.32 -0.53 -1.32
C LEU A 28 -29.68 -0.83 0.15
N ALA A 29 -30.56 -1.80 0.41
CA ALA A 29 -31.18 -2.01 1.72
C ALA A 29 -30.64 -3.22 2.50
N ASN A 30 -29.50 -3.81 2.11
CA ASN A 30 -29.03 -5.02 2.79
C ASN A 30 -27.51 -5.14 2.91
N THR A 31 -26.86 -4.05 3.32
CA THR A 31 -25.42 -4.01 3.59
C THR A 31 -25.01 -5.06 4.63
N ASP A 32 -25.81 -5.28 5.67
CA ASP A 32 -25.50 -6.25 6.73
C ASP A 32 -25.57 -7.71 6.22
N LYS A 33 -26.56 -8.05 5.40
CA LYS A 33 -26.65 -9.38 4.77
C LYS A 33 -25.59 -9.57 3.70
N LEU A 34 -25.21 -8.51 2.99
CA LEU A 34 -24.12 -8.53 2.03
C LEU A 34 -22.78 -8.76 2.72
N GLU A 35 -22.49 -8.08 3.83
CA GLU A 35 -21.27 -8.30 4.60
C GLU A 35 -21.20 -9.74 5.13
N ALA A 36 -22.29 -10.26 5.71
CA ALA A 36 -22.37 -11.64 6.17
C ALA A 36 -22.15 -12.65 5.02
N GLN A 37 -22.71 -12.37 3.84
CA GLN A 37 -22.53 -13.18 2.64
C GLN A 37 -21.09 -13.11 2.12
N VAL A 38 -20.48 -11.92 2.05
CA VAL A 38 -19.09 -11.72 1.65
C VAL A 38 -18.14 -12.43 2.61
N LEU A 39 -18.34 -12.29 3.92
CA LEU A 39 -17.57 -13.02 4.93
C LEU A 39 -17.72 -14.53 4.78
N SER A 40 -18.92 -15.03 4.49
CA SER A 40 -19.13 -16.46 4.22
C SER A 40 -18.42 -16.91 2.95
N ILE A 41 -18.45 -16.12 1.88
CA ILE A 41 -17.75 -16.42 0.62
C ILE A 41 -16.24 -16.47 0.85
N ILE A 42 -15.69 -15.49 1.58
CA ILE A 42 -14.27 -15.40 1.93
C ILE A 42 -13.83 -16.60 2.79
N ARG A 43 -14.61 -16.96 3.82
CA ARG A 43 -14.30 -18.10 4.71
C ARG A 43 -14.39 -19.45 4.01
N ASN A 44 -15.32 -19.60 3.05
CA ASN A 44 -15.50 -20.84 2.31
C ASN A 44 -14.56 -20.97 1.09
N ASN A 45 -13.82 -19.92 0.74
CA ASN A 45 -12.86 -19.89 -0.37
C ASN A 45 -11.56 -19.15 0.05
N PRO A 46 -10.81 -19.63 1.06
CA PRO A 46 -9.62 -18.94 1.56
C PRO A 46 -8.53 -18.74 0.49
N GLU A 47 -8.53 -19.56 -0.55
CA GLU A 47 -7.64 -19.42 -1.72
C GLU A 47 -7.83 -18.07 -2.42
N ALA A 48 -9.04 -17.51 -2.43
CA ALA A 48 -9.31 -16.21 -3.05
C ALA A 48 -8.58 -15.06 -2.33
N ILE A 49 -8.46 -15.12 -1.00
CA ILE A 49 -7.63 -14.18 -0.23
C ILE A 49 -6.16 -14.41 -0.57
N LEU A 50 -5.71 -15.66 -0.55
CA LEU A 50 -4.30 -15.97 -0.83
C LEU A 50 -3.88 -15.49 -2.22
N GLN A 51 -4.72 -15.69 -3.23
CA GLN A 51 -4.46 -15.20 -4.59
C GLN A 51 -4.45 -13.68 -4.65
N SER A 52 -5.36 -13.02 -3.94
CA SER A 52 -5.40 -11.55 -3.86
C SER A 52 -4.15 -11.00 -3.16
N LEU A 53 -3.70 -11.64 -2.07
CA LEU A 53 -2.46 -11.31 -1.37
C LEU A 53 -1.24 -11.59 -2.24
N GLN A 54 -1.20 -12.71 -2.96
CA GLN A 54 -0.10 -13.04 -3.86
C GLN A 54 0.01 -12.06 -5.02
N ALA A 55 -1.09 -11.72 -5.68
CA ALA A 55 -1.13 -10.71 -6.73
C ALA A 55 -0.67 -9.35 -6.20
N TYR A 56 -1.19 -8.92 -5.05
CA TYR A 56 -0.76 -7.70 -4.38
C TYR A 56 0.74 -7.71 -4.04
N GLN A 57 1.26 -8.82 -3.50
CA GLN A 57 2.67 -8.97 -3.17
C GLN A 57 3.54 -8.91 -4.43
N GLN A 58 3.13 -9.54 -5.54
CA GLN A 58 3.86 -9.52 -6.81
C GLN A 58 3.91 -8.10 -7.40
N GLU A 59 2.80 -7.38 -7.39
CA GLU A 59 2.76 -5.97 -7.81
C GLU A 59 3.67 -5.11 -6.94
N LYS A 60 3.59 -5.26 -5.61
CA LYS A 60 4.43 -4.52 -4.67
C LYS A 60 5.92 -4.85 -4.78
N GLN A 61 6.30 -6.07 -5.14
CA GLN A 61 7.71 -6.43 -5.34
C GLN A 61 8.35 -5.62 -6.47
N GLN A 62 7.63 -5.39 -7.57
CA GLN A 62 8.16 -4.63 -8.70
C GLN A 62 8.30 -3.14 -8.36
N GLU A 63 7.30 -2.57 -7.69
CA GLU A 63 7.34 -1.19 -7.19
C GLU A 63 8.46 -0.99 -6.15
N LEU A 64 8.67 -1.98 -5.28
CA LEU A 64 9.74 -1.96 -4.27
C LEU A 64 11.13 -1.97 -4.92
N ALA A 65 11.32 -2.72 -6.00
CA ALA A 65 12.60 -2.74 -6.71
C ALA A 65 12.94 -1.36 -7.33
N GLN A 66 11.95 -0.70 -7.93
CA GLN A 66 12.12 0.64 -8.51
C GLN A 66 12.37 1.70 -7.44
N SER A 67 11.59 1.69 -6.35
CA SER A 67 11.78 2.62 -5.23
C SER A 67 13.11 2.40 -4.52
N ARG A 68 13.57 1.15 -4.36
CA ARG A 68 14.91 0.84 -3.85
C ARG A 68 15.99 1.46 -4.73
N GLN A 69 15.91 1.29 -6.05
CA GLN A 69 16.90 1.86 -6.96
C GLN A 69 16.90 3.40 -6.91
N ALA A 70 15.72 4.02 -6.89
CA ALA A 70 15.58 5.46 -6.76
C ALA A 70 16.19 5.98 -5.44
N PHE A 71 15.96 5.28 -4.33
CA PHE A 71 16.55 5.62 -3.04
C PHE A 71 18.08 5.51 -3.06
N LEU A 72 18.63 4.43 -3.62
CA LEU A 72 20.09 4.25 -3.73
C LEU A 72 20.73 5.35 -4.60
N GLN A 73 20.07 5.74 -5.68
CA GLN A 73 20.52 6.83 -6.53
C GLN A 73 20.51 8.16 -5.77
N GLN A 74 19.41 8.48 -5.07
CA GLN A 74 19.29 9.69 -4.28
C GLN A 74 20.31 9.74 -3.14
N MET A 75 20.52 8.63 -2.43
CA MET A 75 21.54 8.53 -1.38
C MET A 75 22.96 8.76 -1.94
N SER A 76 23.20 8.34 -3.18
CA SER A 76 24.50 8.50 -3.83
C SER A 76 24.74 9.94 -4.32
N THR A 77 23.71 10.64 -4.81
CA THR A 77 23.83 11.99 -5.37
C THR A 77 23.57 13.11 -4.38
N GLU A 78 22.71 12.87 -3.40
CA GLU A 78 22.24 13.86 -2.44
C GLU A 78 22.02 13.23 -1.05
N PRO A 79 23.06 12.65 -0.42
CA PRO A 79 22.93 12.02 0.89
C PRO A 79 22.46 13.02 1.97
N ALA A 80 22.80 14.30 1.82
CA ALA A 80 22.41 15.34 2.78
C ALA A 80 20.88 15.47 2.93
N SER A 81 20.11 15.31 1.85
CA SER A 81 18.64 15.39 1.93
C SER A 81 18.04 14.17 2.62
N ILE A 82 18.66 12.99 2.45
CA ILE A 82 18.28 11.76 3.15
C ILE A 82 18.65 11.83 4.63
N ILE A 83 19.84 12.32 4.98
CA ILE A 83 20.28 12.47 6.38
C ILE A 83 19.37 13.48 7.08
N GLY A 84 19.20 14.67 6.51
CA GLY A 84 18.36 15.73 7.05
C GLY A 84 18.71 16.04 8.51
N ASN A 85 17.69 16.08 9.38
CA ASN A 85 17.83 16.34 10.81
C ASN A 85 17.98 15.06 11.64
N SER A 86 18.32 13.92 11.04
CA SER A 86 18.52 12.69 11.79
C SER A 86 19.67 12.83 12.80
N PRO A 87 19.57 12.16 13.96
CA PRO A 87 20.69 12.03 14.87
C PRO A 87 21.87 11.36 14.17
N THR A 88 23.06 11.95 14.34
CA THR A 88 24.31 11.41 13.80
C THR A 88 25.35 11.20 14.89
N THR A 89 26.27 10.28 14.67
CA THR A 89 27.42 10.02 15.56
C THR A 89 28.63 9.59 14.73
N GLY A 90 29.81 10.08 15.09
CA GLY A 90 31.06 9.82 14.36
C GLY A 90 31.60 11.10 13.72
N VAL A 91 32.38 10.94 12.65
CA VAL A 91 33.02 12.04 11.92
C VAL A 91 31.97 12.94 11.25
N ALA A 92 32.23 14.25 11.24
CA ALA A 92 31.33 15.23 10.62
C ALA A 92 31.46 15.26 9.08
N GLU A 93 32.62 14.90 8.57
CA GLU A 93 32.86 14.67 7.14
C GLU A 93 32.25 13.32 6.77
N ASN A 94 31.02 13.36 6.24
CA ASN A 94 30.18 12.20 5.87
C ASN A 94 30.74 11.37 4.69
N ASN A 95 32.03 11.04 4.71
CA ASN A 95 32.72 10.31 3.65
C ASN A 95 32.22 8.86 3.52
N ILE A 96 31.90 8.23 4.66
CA ILE A 96 31.22 6.94 4.73
C ILE A 96 30.01 7.10 5.65
N VAL A 97 28.81 6.89 5.11
CA VAL A 97 27.56 7.02 5.88
C VAL A 97 26.96 5.64 6.11
N LEU A 98 26.80 5.27 7.38
CA LEU A 98 26.03 4.12 7.80
C LEU A 98 24.62 4.60 8.20
N LEU A 99 23.64 4.34 7.34
CA LEU A 99 22.24 4.71 7.59
C LEU A 99 21.50 3.55 8.24
N GLU A 100 21.15 3.68 9.51
CA GLU A 100 20.46 2.63 10.29
C GLU A 100 18.98 2.97 10.46
N PHE A 101 18.10 2.12 9.92
CA PHE A 101 16.67 2.13 10.23
C PHE A 101 16.41 1.18 11.38
N SER A 102 15.90 1.69 12.50
CA SER A 102 15.83 0.94 13.75
C SER A 102 14.71 1.44 14.64
N ASP A 103 14.29 0.58 15.56
CA ASP A 103 13.23 0.86 16.53
C ASP A 103 13.69 0.49 17.93
N PHE A 104 13.42 1.37 18.88
CA PHE A 104 13.69 1.16 20.29
C PHE A 104 12.86 0.02 20.90
N GLN A 105 11.74 -0.36 20.28
CA GLN A 105 10.90 -1.46 20.74
C GLN A 105 11.21 -2.80 20.08
N CYS A 106 12.07 -2.82 19.05
CA CYS A 106 12.41 -4.05 18.33
C CYS A 106 13.56 -4.81 19.04
N PRO A 107 13.33 -6.04 19.54
CA PRO A 107 14.37 -6.82 20.23
C PRO A 107 15.59 -7.13 19.37
N PHE A 108 15.39 -7.40 18.07
CA PHE A 108 16.49 -7.65 17.14
C PHE A 108 17.28 -6.38 16.80
N CYS A 109 16.64 -5.20 16.80
CA CYS A 109 17.34 -3.93 16.70
C CYS A 109 18.22 -3.68 17.93
N ALA A 110 17.72 -4.01 19.14
CA ALA A 110 18.50 -3.90 20.37
C ALA A 110 19.73 -4.83 20.36
N GLU A 111 19.59 -6.05 19.83
CA GLU A 111 20.71 -6.98 19.62
C GLU A 111 21.71 -6.43 18.58
N ALA A 112 21.23 -5.98 17.43
CA ALA A 112 22.06 -5.42 16.36
C ALA A 112 22.86 -4.17 16.82
N ASN A 113 22.24 -3.32 17.65
CA ASN A 113 22.87 -2.13 18.21
C ASN A 113 24.17 -2.45 18.99
N GLN A 114 24.30 -3.64 19.59
CA GLN A 114 25.55 -4.04 20.24
C GLN A 114 26.69 -4.16 19.23
N SER A 115 26.42 -4.78 18.08
CA SER A 115 27.40 -4.93 16.99
C SER A 115 27.71 -3.60 16.31
N VAL A 116 26.68 -2.78 16.05
CA VAL A 116 26.84 -1.44 15.48
C VAL A 116 27.70 -0.58 16.40
N LYS A 117 27.45 -0.61 17.71
CA LYS A 117 28.26 0.12 18.69
C LYS A 117 29.73 -0.31 18.64
N GLN A 118 30.02 -1.61 18.65
CA GLN A 118 31.39 -2.11 18.56
C GLN A 118 32.09 -1.73 17.26
N PHE A 119 31.35 -1.67 16.15
CA PHE A 119 31.86 -1.19 14.87
C PHE A 119 32.20 0.30 14.94
N MET A 120 31.27 1.13 15.45
CA MET A 120 31.48 2.57 15.56
C MET A 120 32.61 2.93 16.53
N ASP A 121 32.76 2.21 17.64
CA ASP A 121 33.87 2.42 18.59
C ASP A 121 35.26 2.26 17.92
N LYS A 122 35.36 1.52 16.80
CA LYS A 122 36.61 1.30 16.03
C LYS A 122 36.76 2.21 14.80
N HIS A 123 35.66 2.79 14.31
CA HIS A 123 35.61 3.42 12.99
C HIS A 123 34.95 4.82 13.02
N SER A 124 34.71 5.39 14.19
CA SER A 124 34.05 6.70 14.35
C SER A 124 34.83 7.86 13.73
N ASP A 125 36.11 7.68 13.46
CA ASP A 125 36.98 8.64 12.75
C ASP A 125 36.74 8.64 11.22
N GLN A 126 36.09 7.61 10.69
CA GLN A 126 35.89 7.40 9.25
C GLN A 126 34.41 7.28 8.85
N VAL A 127 33.56 6.82 9.76
CA VAL A 127 32.14 6.55 9.51
C VAL A 127 31.26 7.50 10.30
N THR A 128 30.21 7.98 9.64
CA THR A 128 29.08 8.68 10.25
C THR A 128 27.90 7.71 10.34
N LEU A 129 27.50 7.35 11.55
CA LEU A 129 26.25 6.65 11.80
C LEU A 129 25.10 7.65 11.78
N VAL A 130 24.04 7.36 11.02
CA VAL A 130 22.82 8.16 10.92
C VAL A 130 21.65 7.29 11.34
N TYR A 131 20.96 7.66 12.42
CA TYR A 131 19.83 6.91 12.95
C TYR A 131 18.51 7.38 12.33
N LYS A 132 17.71 6.43 11.84
CA LYS A 132 16.36 6.62 11.31
C LYS A 132 15.39 5.80 12.15
N HIS A 133 14.58 6.49 12.95
CA HIS A 133 13.56 5.83 13.75
C HIS A 133 12.46 5.28 12.84
N LEU A 134 12.18 3.98 12.97
CA LEU A 134 11.17 3.24 12.20
C LEU A 134 10.20 2.53 13.17
N PRO A 135 9.22 3.24 13.74
CA PRO A 135 8.25 2.67 14.69
C PRO A 135 7.23 1.72 14.05
#